data_AF-A0A7C1I6G6-F1
#
_entry.id   AF-A0A7C1I6G6-F1
#
_cell.length_a   1.000
_cell.length_b   1.000
_cell.length_c   1.000
_cell.angle_alpha   90.00
_cell.angle_beta   90.00
_cell.angle_gamma   90.00
#
_symmetry.space_group_name_H-M   'P 1'
#
loop_
_entity.id
_entity.type
_entity.pdbx_description
1 polymer ?
#
loop_
_entity_poly.entity_id
_entity_poly.type
_entity_poly.pdbx_seq_one_letter_code
_entity_poly.pdbx_strand_id
1 'polypeptide(L)'
;MKDRRIQIGIILLFIFFIAISSIYNLRKESQTVNVSIEYKEKTIAEISRIRDQVVAIRGLNITKNIDVRFVDKEWAIRNWAPRSTDVPEELKLRELFYKTTFLIDWNQSIVSLSQEWVGLFVAASSGYTLYINIDYFNPDSQYSRNVLAHELTHIMQYEHFRVNWPSCTDARNALATLVEGDAGLVQRLYCSHTKECEPSEPWSIDYNNLYLSFSAFPYIYG
;
A
#
# COMPACT_ATOMS: atom_id res chain seq x y z
N MET A 1 22.97 23.61 27.37
CA MET A 1 22.37 24.68 26.57
C MET A 1 23.04 24.66 25.20
N LYS A 2 22.26 24.48 24.11
CA LYS A 2 22.63 24.54 22.68
C LYS A 2 23.67 23.51 22.19
N ASP A 3 23.48 22.69 21.16
CA ASP A 3 22.44 22.59 20.13
C ASP A 3 22.21 21.11 19.77
N ARG A 4 21.04 20.59 20.12
CA ARG A 4 20.50 19.28 19.70
C ARG A 4 19.53 19.46 18.52
N ARG A 5 20.01 20.09 17.46
CA ARG A 5 19.29 20.24 16.18
C ARG A 5 20.34 19.93 15.11
N ILE A 6 19.98 19.15 14.09
CA ILE A 6 20.86 18.51 13.10
C ILE A 6 21.27 17.07 13.51
N GLN A 7 20.30 16.15 13.59
CA GLN A 7 20.53 14.70 13.47
C GLN A 7 19.21 13.90 13.30
N ILE A 8 18.29 14.38 12.46
CA ILE A 8 17.04 13.66 12.10
C ILE A 8 16.78 13.81 10.60
N GLY A 9 17.65 13.23 9.79
CA GLY A 9 17.59 13.37 8.34
C GLY A 9 18.07 12.12 7.62
N ILE A 10 17.70 10.93 8.13
CA ILE A 10 17.89 9.65 7.46
C ILE A 10 16.75 8.75 7.95
N ILE A 11 16.30 7.84 7.10
CA ILE A 11 15.31 6.77 7.32
C ILE A 11 13.94 7.19 6.82
N LEU A 12 13.62 6.81 5.57
CA LEU A 12 12.48 5.93 5.28
C LEU A 12 12.22 5.84 3.77
N LEU A 13 12.63 4.72 3.18
CA LEU A 13 12.07 4.26 1.91
C LEU A 13 11.47 2.87 2.12
N PHE A 14 10.40 2.58 1.38
CA PHE A 14 9.79 1.27 1.09
C PHE A 14 8.93 0.49 2.13
N ILE A 15 8.52 1.06 3.27
CA ILE A 15 7.06 1.04 3.64
C ILE A 15 6.56 2.48 3.70
N PHE A 16 6.90 3.24 2.68
CA PHE A 16 6.83 4.69 2.73
C PHE A 16 5.56 5.29 2.14
N PHE A 17 4.41 4.68 2.41
CA PHE A 17 3.16 5.34 2.05
C PHE A 17 2.22 5.63 3.21
N ILE A 18 2.39 5.02 4.40
CA ILE A 18 1.46 5.34 5.49
C ILE A 18 2.10 5.53 6.88
N ALA A 19 3.41 5.28 7.07
CA ALA A 19 4.04 5.45 8.40
C ALA A 19 4.58 6.86 8.75
N ILE A 20 4.87 7.77 7.79
CA ILE A 20 5.36 9.14 8.10
C ILE A 20 4.26 10.22 8.19
N SER A 21 3.03 9.95 7.75
CA SER A 21 1.96 10.94 7.96
C SER A 21 1.54 11.08 9.43
N SER A 22 1.96 10.17 10.32
CA SER A 22 1.45 10.11 11.69
C SER A 22 2.01 11.17 12.65
N ILE A 23 3.08 11.92 12.29
CA ILE A 23 3.65 12.94 13.19
C ILE A 23 3.50 14.38 12.68
N TYR A 24 3.38 14.61 11.36
CA TYR A 24 3.23 15.97 10.81
C TYR A 24 1.81 16.32 10.32
N ASN A 25 0.88 15.36 10.26
CA ASN A 25 -0.52 15.62 9.87
C ASN A 25 -1.53 15.23 10.96
N LEU A 26 -1.23 15.54 12.23
CA LEU A 26 -2.21 15.52 13.32
C LEU A 26 -3.29 16.64 13.21
N ARG A 27 -3.40 17.30 12.04
CA ARG A 27 -4.40 18.35 11.79
C ARG A 27 -4.79 18.46 10.31
N LYS A 28 -5.39 17.41 9.76
CA LYS A 28 -6.40 17.53 8.70
C LYS A 28 -7.37 16.34 8.79
N GLU A 29 -8.32 16.52 9.70
CA GLU A 29 -9.46 15.65 9.90
C GLU A 29 -10.28 15.51 8.61
N SER A 30 -10.61 14.25 8.30
CA SER A 30 -11.96 13.83 7.94
C SER A 30 -12.62 14.49 6.72
N GLN A 31 -12.22 14.07 5.52
CA GLN A 31 -13.22 13.86 4.48
C GLN A 31 -13.00 12.48 3.86
N THR A 32 -13.51 11.46 4.55
CA THR A 32 -13.91 10.23 3.85
C THR A 32 -15.05 10.58 2.90
N VAL A 33 -15.06 9.99 1.71
CA VAL A 33 -16.14 10.23 0.76
C VAL A 33 -17.43 9.64 1.33
N ASN A 34 -18.54 10.39 1.23
CA ASN A 34 -19.83 9.92 1.68
C ASN A 34 -20.39 8.92 0.66
N VAL A 35 -20.49 7.66 1.05
CA VAL A 35 -21.06 6.56 0.27
C VAL A 35 -22.44 6.19 0.80
N SER A 36 -23.23 5.43 0.03
CA SER A 36 -24.52 4.94 0.51
C SER A 36 -24.35 4.03 1.73
N ILE A 37 -25.34 4.03 2.62
CA ILE A 37 -25.37 3.16 3.80
C ILE A 37 -25.25 1.69 3.38
N GLU A 38 -26.00 1.30 2.35
CA GLU A 38 -25.98 -0.05 1.78
C GLU A 38 -24.57 -0.48 1.34
N TYR A 39 -23.86 0.37 0.58
CA TYR A 39 -22.50 0.08 0.13
C TYR A 39 -21.55 -0.09 1.32
N LYS A 40 -21.67 0.77 2.33
CA LYS A 40 -20.85 0.72 3.54
C LYS A 40 -21.09 -0.56 4.33
N GLU A 41 -22.34 -0.90 4.60
CA GLU A 41 -22.71 -2.11 5.35
C GLU A 41 -22.25 -3.36 4.63
N LYS A 42 -22.45 -3.42 3.31
CA LYS A 42 -22.01 -4.54 2.47
C LYS A 42 -20.50 -4.70 2.46
N THR A 43 -19.76 -3.59 2.32
CA THR A 43 -18.29 -3.61 2.36
C THR A 43 -17.78 -4.09 3.72
N ILE A 44 -18.38 -3.62 4.82
CA ILE A 44 -18.01 -4.04 6.18
C ILE A 44 -18.30 -5.53 6.40
N ALA A 45 -19.45 -6.03 5.91
CA ALA A 45 -19.79 -7.44 5.99
C ALA A 45 -18.76 -8.32 5.24
N GLU A 46 -18.36 -7.91 4.04
CA GLU A 46 -17.33 -8.62 3.27
C GLU A 46 -15.96 -8.59 3.97
N ILE A 47 -15.54 -7.44 4.51
CA ILE A 47 -14.31 -7.33 5.30
C ILE A 47 -14.32 -8.31 6.48
N SER A 48 -15.43 -8.37 7.23
CA SER A 48 -15.55 -9.29 8.37
C SER A 48 -15.45 -10.75 7.94
N ARG A 49 -16.15 -11.12 6.86
CA ARG A 49 -16.19 -12.49 6.36
C ARG A 49 -14.83 -12.97 5.85
N ILE A 50 -14.11 -12.11 5.11
CA ILE A 50 -12.78 -12.41 4.57
C ILE A 50 -11.75 -12.48 5.69
N ARG A 51 -11.85 -11.59 6.69
CA ARG A 51 -10.97 -11.59 7.87
C ARG A 51 -10.93 -12.95 8.54
N ASP A 52 -12.08 -13.58 8.75
CA ASP A 52 -12.16 -14.90 9.39
C ASP A 52 -11.42 -15.98 8.58
N GLN A 53 -11.49 -15.91 7.25
CA GLN A 53 -10.77 -16.83 6.38
C GLN A 53 -9.25 -16.59 6.38
N VAL A 54 -8.83 -15.32 6.34
CA VAL A 54 -7.41 -14.93 6.43
C VAL A 54 -6.80 -15.41 7.76
N VAL A 55 -7.53 -15.21 8.87
CA VAL A 55 -7.16 -15.72 10.20
C VAL A 55 -7.05 -17.24 10.19
N ALA A 56 -8.00 -17.95 9.59
CA ALA A 56 -7.96 -19.41 9.50
C ALA A 56 -6.76 -19.92 8.68
N ILE A 57 -6.40 -19.25 7.58
CA ILE A 57 -5.26 -19.62 6.73
C ILE A 57 -3.93 -19.46 7.47
N ARG A 58 -3.77 -18.38 8.24
CA ARG A 58 -2.50 -18.08 8.92
C ARG A 58 -2.40 -18.62 10.34
N GLY A 59 -3.53 -18.93 10.97
CA GLY A 59 -3.58 -19.31 12.39
C GLY A 59 -3.20 -18.16 13.33
N LEU A 60 -3.32 -16.90 12.87
CA LEU A 60 -3.01 -15.70 13.63
C LEU A 60 -4.25 -14.81 13.69
N ASN A 61 -4.68 -14.41 14.88
CA ASN A 61 -5.89 -13.61 15.05
C ASN A 61 -5.60 -12.13 14.84
N ILE A 62 -6.49 -11.41 14.15
CA ILE A 62 -6.54 -9.94 14.27
C ILE A 62 -7.44 -9.67 15.48
N THR A 63 -6.95 -9.04 16.54
CA THR A 63 -7.74 -8.78 17.76
C THR A 63 -8.21 -7.34 17.87
N LYS A 64 -7.53 -6.42 17.17
CA LYS A 64 -7.91 -5.01 17.16
C LYS A 64 -9.04 -4.74 16.18
N ASN A 65 -9.76 -3.65 16.42
CA ASN A 65 -10.78 -3.15 15.51
C ASN A 65 -10.10 -2.52 14.29
N ILE A 66 -10.64 -2.82 13.10
CA ILE A 66 -10.19 -2.26 11.84
C ILE A 66 -10.98 -0.97 11.59
N ASP A 67 -10.28 0.16 11.46
CA ASP A 67 -10.87 1.43 11.04
C ASP A 67 -11.02 1.42 9.51
N VAL A 68 -12.26 1.48 9.00
CA VAL A 68 -12.53 1.43 7.56
C VAL A 68 -12.81 2.84 7.04
N ARG A 69 -12.01 3.30 6.08
CA ARG A 69 -12.12 4.62 5.47
C ARG A 69 -12.43 4.52 3.99
N PHE A 70 -13.53 5.15 3.58
CA PHE A 70 -13.90 5.27 2.16
C PHE A 70 -13.27 6.53 1.60
N VAL A 71 -12.46 6.38 0.56
CA VAL A 71 -11.67 7.46 -0.05
C VAL A 71 -11.76 7.33 -1.57
N ASP A 72 -11.54 8.42 -2.30
CA ASP A 72 -11.39 8.39 -3.77
C ASP A 72 -9.91 8.49 -4.16
N LYS A 73 -9.63 8.28 -5.45
CA LYS A 73 -8.29 8.42 -6.04
C LYS A 73 -7.66 9.77 -5.74
N GLU A 74 -8.45 10.84 -5.84
CA GLU A 74 -7.97 12.20 -5.63
C GLU A 74 -7.56 12.43 -4.17
N TRP A 75 -8.29 11.86 -3.22
CA TRP A 75 -7.93 11.87 -1.81
C TRP A 75 -6.59 11.15 -1.60
N ALA A 76 -6.39 9.98 -2.20
CA ALA A 76 -5.12 9.27 -2.09
C ALA A 76 -3.98 10.11 -2.67
N ILE A 77 -4.10 10.62 -3.90
CA ILE A 77 -3.08 11.46 -4.52
C ILE A 77 -2.74 12.68 -3.64
N ARG A 78 -3.74 13.37 -3.09
CA ARG A 78 -3.51 14.56 -2.25
C ARG A 78 -2.83 14.27 -0.91
N ASN A 79 -3.10 13.11 -0.31
CA ASN A 79 -2.66 12.77 1.04
C ASN A 79 -1.41 11.89 1.07
N TRP A 80 -1.20 11.10 0.03
CA TRP A 80 -0.16 10.08 -0.04
C TRP A 80 0.94 10.49 -1.01
N ALA A 81 0.61 10.96 -2.21
CA ALA A 81 1.62 11.21 -3.24
C ALA A 81 2.45 12.48 -2.94
N PRO A 82 3.73 12.52 -3.38
CA PRO A 82 4.53 13.74 -3.29
C PRO A 82 3.91 14.89 -4.08
N ARG A 83 4.16 16.12 -3.63
CA ARG A 83 3.68 17.35 -4.30
C ARG A 83 4.81 17.98 -5.08
N SER A 84 4.49 18.54 -6.25
CA SER A 84 5.48 19.23 -7.09
C SER A 84 6.14 20.43 -6.40
N THR A 85 5.45 21.06 -5.45
CA THR A 85 5.96 22.21 -4.68
C THR A 85 6.91 21.81 -3.54
N ASP A 86 6.96 20.54 -3.16
CA ASP A 86 7.71 20.05 -2.00
C ASP A 86 8.18 18.61 -2.24
N VAL A 87 9.13 18.47 -3.17
CA VAL A 87 9.70 17.17 -3.54
C VAL A 87 10.91 16.87 -2.64
N PRO A 88 10.88 15.76 -1.89
CA PRO A 88 12.02 15.30 -1.10
C PRO A 88 13.30 15.15 -1.95
N GLU A 89 14.45 15.50 -1.38
CA GLU A 89 15.73 15.48 -2.10
C GLU A 89 16.09 14.10 -2.65
N GLU A 90 15.79 13.05 -1.88
CA GLU A 90 15.98 11.67 -2.31
C GLU A 90 15.17 11.31 -3.55
N LEU A 91 13.95 11.83 -3.68
CA LEU A 91 13.14 11.63 -4.88
C LEU A 91 13.72 12.34 -6.10
N LYS A 92 14.30 13.54 -5.91
CA LYS A 92 15.00 14.25 -7.00
C LYS A 92 16.23 13.48 -7.47
N LEU A 93 17.04 12.99 -6.52
CA LEU A 93 18.20 12.16 -6.83
C LEU A 93 17.79 10.87 -7.55
N ARG A 94 16.71 10.23 -7.10
CA ARG A 94 16.15 9.04 -7.76
C ARG A 94 15.65 9.34 -9.17
N GLU A 95 14.99 10.49 -9.38
CA GLU A 95 14.57 10.92 -10.71
C GLU A 95 15.77 11.11 -11.64
N LEU A 96 16.80 11.81 -11.17
CA LEU A 96 18.03 12.02 -11.93
C LEU A 96 18.70 10.68 -12.28
N PHE A 97 18.79 9.77 -11.30
CA PHE A 97 19.34 8.44 -11.51
C PHE A 97 18.53 7.66 -12.56
N TYR A 98 17.20 7.61 -12.44
CA TYR A 98 16.36 6.90 -13.40
C TYR A 98 16.44 7.49 -14.81
N LYS A 99 16.52 8.82 -14.95
CA LYS A 99 16.68 9.48 -16.25
C LYS A 99 18.04 9.19 -16.87
N THR A 100 19.11 9.31 -16.10
CA THR A 100 20.50 9.11 -16.58
C THR A 100 20.82 7.65 -16.89
N THR A 101 20.06 6.72 -16.31
CA THR A 101 20.14 5.28 -16.59
C THR A 101 19.07 4.80 -17.58
N PHE A 102 18.31 5.71 -18.19
CA PHE A 102 17.25 5.41 -19.17
C PHE A 102 16.15 4.47 -18.65
N LEU A 103 15.94 4.43 -17.33
CA LEU A 103 14.84 3.68 -16.71
C LEU A 103 13.50 4.43 -16.80
N ILE A 104 13.55 5.75 -16.94
CA ILE A 104 12.38 6.59 -17.26
C ILE A 104 12.77 7.63 -18.32
N ASP A 105 11.79 8.15 -19.05
CA ASP A 105 12.02 9.18 -20.06
C ASP A 105 12.53 10.49 -19.44
N TRP A 106 13.37 11.21 -20.19
CA TRP A 106 13.93 12.49 -19.74
C TRP A 106 12.86 13.52 -19.35
N ASN A 107 11.73 13.51 -20.06
CA ASN A 107 10.61 14.43 -19.87
C ASN A 107 9.62 13.97 -18.79
N GLN A 108 9.74 12.76 -18.28
CA GLN A 108 8.87 12.28 -17.20
C GLN A 108 9.26 12.90 -15.85
N SER A 109 8.28 13.06 -14.97
CA SER A 109 8.50 13.51 -13.59
C SER A 109 8.24 12.35 -12.64
N ILE A 110 9.14 12.14 -11.68
CA ILE A 110 8.97 11.12 -10.64
C ILE A 110 7.76 11.40 -9.75
N VAL A 111 7.37 12.68 -9.62
CA VAL A 111 6.15 13.08 -8.91
C VAL A 111 4.93 12.59 -9.65
N SER A 112 4.84 12.87 -10.96
CA SER A 112 3.73 12.41 -11.80
C SER A 112 3.60 10.89 -11.80
N LEU A 113 4.73 10.19 -11.95
CA LEU A 113 4.78 8.72 -11.91
C LEU A 113 4.37 8.17 -10.53
N SER A 114 4.77 8.84 -9.44
CA SER A 114 4.32 8.49 -8.08
C SER A 114 2.82 8.69 -7.90
N GLN A 115 2.25 9.77 -8.46
CA GLN A 115 0.82 10.05 -8.40
C GLN A 115 0.01 9.02 -9.20
N GLU A 116 0.53 8.59 -10.35
CA GLU A 116 -0.05 7.51 -11.14
C GLU A 116 -0.10 6.21 -10.31
N TRP A 117 1.05 5.78 -9.76
CA TRP A 117 1.14 4.59 -8.92
C TRP A 117 0.16 4.62 -7.75
N VAL A 118 0.16 5.72 -6.98
CA VAL A 118 -0.77 5.93 -5.85
C VAL A 118 -2.21 5.87 -6.30
N GLY A 119 -2.51 6.39 -7.49
CA GLY A 119 -3.86 6.44 -8.03
C GLY A 119 -4.42 5.11 -8.51
N LEU A 120 -3.63 4.03 -8.54
CA LEU A 120 -4.08 2.70 -8.99
C LEU A 120 -4.64 1.82 -7.87
N PHE A 121 -4.54 2.25 -6.60
CA PHE A 121 -4.95 1.41 -5.48
C PHE A 121 -6.47 1.14 -5.47
N VAL A 122 -6.85 -0.08 -5.13
CA VAL A 122 -8.25 -0.53 -5.00
C VAL A 122 -8.65 -0.56 -3.53
N ALA A 123 -7.78 -1.12 -2.70
CA ALA A 123 -7.77 -0.94 -1.27
C ALA A 123 -6.31 -0.87 -0.80
N ALA A 124 -6.09 -0.35 0.40
CA ALA A 124 -4.77 -0.28 1.02
C ALA A 124 -4.90 -0.32 2.53
N SER A 125 -3.92 -0.89 3.21
CA SER A 125 -3.91 -1.01 4.67
C SER A 125 -2.72 -0.27 5.30
N SER A 126 -2.94 0.27 6.49
CA SER A 126 -1.88 0.81 7.33
C SER A 126 -2.21 0.70 8.80
N GLY A 127 -1.36 -0.02 9.51
CA GLY A 127 -1.63 -0.32 10.90
C GLY A 127 -2.95 -1.08 11.00
N TYR A 128 -3.92 -0.48 11.68
CA TYR A 128 -5.29 -1.01 11.79
C TYR A 128 -6.31 -0.27 10.93
N THR A 129 -5.87 0.57 9.99
CA THR A 129 -6.76 1.29 9.09
C THR A 129 -6.77 0.63 7.71
N LEU A 130 -7.96 0.36 7.19
CA LEU A 130 -8.21 -0.12 5.85
C LEU A 130 -8.86 0.98 5.02
N TYR A 131 -8.22 1.39 3.94
CA TYR A 131 -8.69 2.38 2.99
C TYR A 131 -9.33 1.67 1.79
N ILE A 132 -10.56 2.03 1.48
CA ILE A 132 -11.34 1.51 0.35
C ILE A 132 -11.43 2.61 -0.70
N ASN A 133 -10.89 2.37 -1.90
CA ASN A 133 -11.01 3.30 -3.01
C ASN A 133 -12.38 3.14 -3.67
N ILE A 134 -13.27 4.11 -3.47
CA ILE A 134 -14.64 4.04 -4.00
C ILE A 134 -14.72 4.12 -5.52
N ASP A 135 -13.66 4.59 -6.19
CA ASP A 135 -13.62 4.69 -7.66
C ASP A 135 -13.44 3.31 -8.32
N TYR A 136 -12.88 2.33 -7.59
CA TYR A 136 -12.49 1.03 -8.14
C TYR A 136 -13.00 -0.17 -7.35
N PHE A 137 -13.25 -0.01 -6.05
CA PHE A 137 -13.66 -1.10 -5.17
C PHE A 137 -15.15 -1.42 -5.35
N ASN A 138 -15.45 -2.70 -5.58
CA ASN A 138 -16.80 -3.22 -5.64
C ASN A 138 -16.95 -4.42 -4.70
N PRO A 139 -17.73 -4.33 -3.61
CA PRO A 139 -17.88 -5.42 -2.63
C PRO A 139 -18.45 -6.72 -3.23
N ASP A 140 -19.14 -6.67 -4.37
CA ASP A 140 -19.63 -7.87 -5.06
C ASP A 140 -18.57 -8.56 -5.92
N SER A 141 -17.49 -7.87 -6.25
CA SER A 141 -16.52 -8.36 -7.21
C SER A 141 -15.56 -9.37 -6.60
N GLN A 142 -15.25 -10.42 -7.37
CA GLN A 142 -14.22 -11.40 -7.03
C GLN A 142 -12.86 -10.71 -6.82
N TYR A 143 -12.56 -9.72 -7.66
CA TYR A 143 -11.32 -8.95 -7.59
C TYR A 143 -11.18 -8.17 -6.28
N SER A 144 -12.23 -7.48 -5.82
CA SER A 144 -12.18 -6.79 -4.53
C SER A 144 -12.03 -7.74 -3.35
N ARG A 145 -12.63 -8.94 -3.38
CA ARG A 145 -12.40 -9.96 -2.34
C ARG A 145 -10.95 -10.43 -2.32
N ASN A 146 -10.38 -10.67 -3.49
CA ASN A 146 -8.97 -11.03 -3.67
C ASN A 146 -8.05 -9.93 -3.09
N VAL A 147 -8.31 -8.66 -3.38
CA VAL A 147 -7.56 -7.52 -2.80
C VAL A 147 -7.74 -7.43 -1.28
N LEU A 148 -8.95 -7.62 -0.75
CA LEU A 148 -9.17 -7.56 0.70
C LEU A 148 -8.41 -8.65 1.46
N ALA A 149 -8.28 -9.86 0.91
CA ALA A 149 -7.50 -10.92 1.55
C ALA A 149 -6.02 -10.53 1.69
N HIS A 150 -5.46 -9.84 0.69
CA HIS A 150 -4.11 -9.26 0.72
C HIS A 150 -3.99 -8.20 1.82
N GLU A 151 -4.86 -7.20 1.80
CA GLU A 151 -4.80 -6.08 2.75
C GLU A 151 -5.06 -6.48 4.20
N LEU A 152 -5.95 -7.45 4.44
CA LEU A 152 -6.18 -7.99 5.78
C LEU A 152 -4.96 -8.76 6.30
N THR A 153 -4.17 -9.35 5.41
CA THR A 153 -2.90 -9.98 5.79
C THR A 153 -1.90 -8.95 6.29
N HIS A 154 -1.81 -7.77 5.67
CA HIS A 154 -0.96 -6.69 6.18
C HIS A 154 -1.40 -6.17 7.56
N ILE A 155 -2.70 -6.06 7.82
CA ILE A 155 -3.21 -5.70 9.15
C ILE A 155 -2.80 -6.76 10.19
N MET A 156 -2.91 -8.04 9.84
CA MET A 156 -2.44 -9.14 10.67
C MET A 156 -0.92 -9.08 10.90
N GLN A 157 -0.15 -8.86 9.84
CA GLN A 157 1.31 -8.73 9.93
C GLN A 157 1.72 -7.59 10.85
N TYR A 158 1.04 -6.44 10.76
CA TYR A 158 1.26 -5.31 11.66
C TYR A 158 0.97 -5.62 13.12
N GLU A 159 -0.08 -6.41 13.40
CA GLU A 159 -0.45 -6.79 14.77
C GLU A 159 0.58 -7.73 15.41
N HIS A 160 1.12 -8.68 14.65
CA HIS A 160 1.96 -9.76 15.19
C HIS A 160 3.47 -9.53 15.02
N PHE A 161 3.89 -8.81 13.98
CA PHE A 161 5.30 -8.68 13.64
C PHE A 161 5.79 -7.25 13.81
N ARG A 162 6.87 -7.10 14.58
CA ARG A 162 7.62 -5.86 14.66
C ARG A 162 8.77 -5.90 13.67
N VAL A 163 8.56 -5.28 12.52
CA VAL A 163 9.53 -5.26 11.43
C VAL A 163 10.45 -4.05 11.57
N ASN A 164 11.76 -4.31 11.68
CA ASN A 164 12.78 -3.27 11.65
C ASN A 164 13.26 -3.05 10.22
N TRP A 165 12.93 -1.89 9.64
CA TRP A 165 13.24 -1.61 8.24
C TRP A 165 14.70 -1.25 8.05
N PRO A 166 15.44 -1.96 7.18
CA PRO A 166 16.83 -1.66 6.92
C PRO A 166 16.98 -0.35 6.13
N SER A 167 18.16 0.26 6.22
CA SER A 167 18.49 1.49 5.50
C SER A 167 18.95 1.26 4.07
N CYS A 168 19.61 0.12 3.80
CA CYS A 168 20.10 -0.27 2.48
C CYS A 168 18.95 -0.71 1.56
N THR A 169 18.96 -0.25 0.31
CA THR A 169 17.93 -0.53 -0.70
C THR A 169 17.71 -2.03 -0.91
N ASP A 170 18.76 -2.83 -1.09
CA ASP A 170 18.62 -4.26 -1.39
C ASP A 170 18.01 -5.03 -0.22
N ALA A 171 18.52 -4.81 1.00
CA ALA A 171 17.98 -5.43 2.21
C ALA A 171 16.51 -5.05 2.44
N ARG A 172 16.15 -3.82 2.09
CA ARG A 172 14.81 -3.29 2.20
C ARG A 172 13.87 -3.89 1.17
N ASN A 173 14.32 -4.03 -0.08
CA ASN A 173 13.58 -4.71 -1.13
C ASN A 173 13.37 -6.18 -0.77
N ALA A 174 14.39 -6.87 -0.26
CA ALA A 174 14.25 -8.25 0.20
C ALA A 174 13.19 -8.39 1.31
N LEU A 175 13.18 -7.47 2.29
CA LEU A 175 12.20 -7.47 3.35
C LEU A 175 10.79 -7.12 2.86
N ALA A 176 10.65 -6.11 1.99
CA ALA A 176 9.36 -5.76 1.38
C ALA A 176 8.79 -6.93 0.56
N THR A 177 9.65 -7.61 -0.19
CA THR A 177 9.30 -8.80 -0.97
C THR A 177 8.76 -9.93 -0.08
N LEU A 178 9.37 -10.17 1.09
CA LEU A 178 8.84 -11.14 2.05
C LEU A 178 7.45 -10.75 2.57
N VAL A 179 7.24 -9.47 2.86
CA VAL A 179 5.97 -8.95 3.41
C VAL A 179 4.84 -9.03 2.38
N GLU A 180 5.09 -8.55 1.16
CA GLU A 180 4.12 -8.58 0.05
C GLU A 180 3.91 -10.00 -0.48
N GLY A 181 4.95 -10.82 -0.53
CA GLY A 181 4.86 -12.23 -0.91
C GLY A 181 4.02 -13.07 0.06
N ASP A 182 4.15 -12.86 1.37
CA ASP A 182 3.28 -13.51 2.36
C ASP A 182 1.81 -13.07 2.18
N ALA A 183 1.55 -11.79 1.93
CA ALA A 183 0.20 -11.29 1.64
C ALA A 183 -0.37 -11.86 0.33
N GLY A 184 0.44 -11.93 -0.73
CA GLY A 184 0.09 -12.55 -2.01
C GLY A 184 -0.17 -14.06 -1.89
N LEU A 185 0.60 -14.76 -1.07
CA LEU A 185 0.38 -16.18 -0.77
C LEU A 185 -0.96 -16.39 -0.06
N VAL A 186 -1.28 -15.59 0.96
CA VAL A 186 -2.56 -15.69 1.68
C VAL A 186 -3.73 -15.36 0.77
N GLN A 187 -3.63 -14.32 -0.04
CA GLN A 187 -4.60 -13.97 -1.07
C GLN A 187 -4.87 -15.17 -2.01
N ARG A 188 -3.81 -15.81 -2.51
CA ARG A 188 -3.91 -16.99 -3.38
C ARG A 188 -4.55 -18.18 -2.69
N LEU A 189 -4.18 -18.46 -1.45
CA LEU A 189 -4.77 -19.54 -0.64
C LEU A 189 -6.24 -19.27 -0.34
N TYR A 190 -6.60 -18.03 -0.03
CA TYR A 190 -7.98 -17.60 0.18
C TYR A 190 -8.85 -17.93 -1.04
N CYS A 191 -8.46 -17.45 -2.23
CA CYS A 191 -9.20 -17.74 -3.46
C CYS A 191 -9.26 -19.25 -3.74
N SER A 192 -8.15 -19.97 -3.50
CA SER A 192 -8.08 -21.41 -3.73
C SER A 192 -8.99 -22.22 -2.79
N HIS A 193 -9.13 -21.81 -1.53
CA HIS A 193 -9.93 -22.50 -0.52
C HIS A 193 -11.43 -22.16 -0.62
N THR A 194 -11.76 -20.88 -0.82
CA THR A 194 -13.17 -20.42 -0.80
C THR A 194 -13.86 -20.56 -2.16
N LYS A 195 -13.08 -20.55 -3.26
CA LYS A 195 -13.60 -20.51 -4.65
C LYS A 195 -14.44 -19.26 -4.96
N GLU A 196 -14.29 -18.20 -4.18
CA GLU A 196 -15.04 -16.96 -4.35
C GLU A 196 -14.31 -15.90 -5.19
N CYS A 197 -13.08 -16.21 -5.57
CA CYS A 197 -12.24 -15.47 -6.49
C CYS A 197 -11.30 -16.42 -7.20
N GLU A 198 -10.80 -15.99 -8.36
CA GLU A 198 -9.67 -16.63 -9.00
C GLU A 198 -8.36 -16.14 -8.36
N PRO A 199 -7.37 -17.02 -8.15
CA PRO A 199 -6.00 -16.61 -7.84
C PRO A 199 -5.49 -15.57 -8.84
N SER A 200 -4.86 -14.52 -8.34
CA SER A 200 -4.17 -13.53 -9.17
C SER A 200 -3.05 -14.20 -9.95
N GLU A 201 -2.92 -13.80 -11.23
CA GLU A 201 -1.73 -14.11 -12.01
C GLU A 201 -0.50 -13.43 -11.38
N PRO A 202 0.68 -14.05 -11.42
CA PRO A 202 1.90 -13.42 -10.98
C PRO A 202 2.13 -12.09 -11.71
N TRP A 203 2.59 -11.08 -10.98
CA TRP A 203 3.00 -9.83 -11.59
C TRP A 203 4.20 -10.06 -12.51
N SER A 204 4.21 -9.40 -13.65
CA SER A 204 5.31 -9.43 -14.60
C SER A 204 5.92 -8.03 -14.76
N ILE A 205 7.15 -7.99 -15.24
CA ILE A 205 7.82 -6.73 -15.55
C ILE A 205 7.14 -6.12 -16.78
N ASP A 206 6.59 -4.92 -16.61
CA ASP A 206 6.17 -4.08 -17.72
C ASP A 206 7.37 -3.25 -18.21
N TYR A 207 7.96 -3.69 -19.32
CA TYR A 207 9.08 -3.01 -19.96
C TYR A 207 8.72 -1.65 -20.55
N ASN A 208 7.43 -1.34 -20.75
CA ASN A 208 6.98 -0.03 -21.22
C ASN A 208 6.77 0.94 -20.05
N ASN A 209 6.65 0.44 -18.82
CA ASN A 209 6.54 1.25 -17.61
C ASN A 209 7.44 0.69 -16.51
N LEU A 210 8.74 0.86 -16.68
CA LEU A 210 9.74 0.38 -15.74
C LEU A 210 9.60 1.03 -14.36
N TYR A 211 9.15 2.29 -14.27
CA TYR A 211 8.87 2.93 -12.99
C TYR A 211 7.83 2.16 -12.18
N LEU A 212 6.72 1.76 -12.82
CA LEU A 212 5.68 0.97 -12.18
C LEU A 212 6.23 -0.42 -11.81
N SER A 213 7.02 -1.05 -12.67
CA SER A 213 7.68 -2.33 -12.38
C SER A 213 8.62 -2.25 -11.16
N PHE A 214 9.38 -1.16 -11.01
CA PHE A 214 10.21 -0.95 -9.82
C PHE A 214 9.37 -0.69 -8.57
N SER A 215 8.26 0.04 -8.71
CA SER A 215 7.32 0.28 -7.61
C SER A 215 6.64 -1.03 -7.18
N ALA A 216 6.36 -1.91 -8.14
CA ALA A 216 5.77 -3.23 -7.95
C ALA A 216 6.81 -4.33 -7.63
N PHE A 217 8.10 -3.99 -7.46
CA PHE A 217 9.17 -4.97 -7.23
C PHE A 217 8.81 -5.99 -6.13
N PRO A 218 8.30 -5.59 -4.95
CA PRO A 218 7.92 -6.55 -3.92
C PRO A 218 6.83 -7.55 -4.33
N TYR A 219 5.92 -7.17 -5.23
CA TYR A 219 4.84 -8.01 -5.75
C TYR A 219 5.31 -8.95 -6.86
N ILE A 220 6.32 -8.54 -7.62
CA ILE A 220 6.88 -9.35 -8.72
C ILE A 220 7.76 -10.48 -8.18
N TYR A 221 8.51 -10.21 -7.11
CA TYR A 221 9.50 -11.16 -6.58
C TYR A 221 9.11 -11.84 -5.27
N GLY A 222 7.94 -11.50 -4.72
CA GLY A 222 7.41 -12.04 -3.45
C GLY A 222 6.57 -13.27 -3.67
#